data_AF-A0A4D4IYN7-F1
#
_entry.id   AF-A0A4D4IYN7-F1
#
_cell.length_a   1.000
_cell.length_b   1.000
_cell.length_c   1.000
_cell.angle_alpha   90.00
_cell.angle_beta   90.00
_cell.angle_gamma   90.00
#
_symmetry.space_group_name_H-M   'P 1'
#
loop_
_entity.id
_entity.type
_entity.pdbx_description
1 polymer ?
#
loop_
_entity_poly.entity_id
_entity_poly.type
_entity_poly.pdbx_seq_one_letter_code
_entity_poly.pdbx_strand_id
1 'polypeptide(L)'
;MAEPSPGVGTGSVVGNSGPVEFDRDLDHHRRILRMAGDALGMVRRQDHDGLLAELADFLEHSSDGQADLRTLIGVLVQECAAMVGTFTGPSGVPRPAEPVRVEVLDRQSRPVPIDTLEPPVRTMIRIMLAAGYGDPMAAEEQLDLALREAGARELIHLFSLGLTWTVHLAQECARRGLAVVEWARPALD
;
A
#
# COMPACT_ATOMS: atom_id res chain seq x y z
N MET A 1 51.19 47.36 18.47
CA MET A 1 52.15 46.68 19.35
C MET A 1 51.34 46.05 20.47
N ALA A 2 51.13 44.76 20.65
CA ALA A 2 51.41 43.52 19.94
C ALA A 2 50.36 42.48 20.45
N GLU A 3 50.11 41.40 19.70
CA GLU A 3 49.30 40.24 20.13
C GLU A 3 49.80 39.58 21.43
N PRO A 4 48.99 38.69 22.04
CA PRO A 4 49.25 37.27 21.79
C PRO A 4 48.02 36.40 21.46
N SER A 5 48.34 35.36 20.69
CA SER A 5 47.51 34.33 20.04
C SER A 5 47.06 33.16 20.99
N PRO A 6 46.31 32.16 20.49
CA PRO A 6 45.24 31.46 21.22
C PRO A 6 45.63 30.10 21.84
N GLY A 7 44.87 29.69 22.86
CA GLY A 7 44.92 28.37 23.50
C GLY A 7 43.69 27.53 23.19
N VAL A 8 43.96 26.42 22.50
CA VAL A 8 43.11 25.29 22.09
C VAL A 8 42.08 24.83 23.12
N GLY A 9 40.87 24.54 22.63
CA GLY A 9 39.80 23.83 23.34
C GLY A 9 38.80 23.25 22.35
N THR A 10 39.24 22.26 21.58
CA THR A 10 38.42 21.43 20.70
C THR A 10 37.29 20.75 21.48
N GLY A 11 36.06 21.12 21.19
CA GLY A 11 34.85 20.41 21.60
C GLY A 11 33.99 20.14 20.37
N SER A 12 34.44 19.21 19.52
CA SER A 12 33.66 18.70 18.40
C SER A 12 32.52 17.88 18.97
N VAL A 13 31.31 18.45 19.06
CA VAL A 13 30.10 17.63 19.16
C VAL A 13 29.82 17.11 17.77
N VAL A 14 30.44 15.98 17.44
CA VAL A 14 29.99 15.14 16.34
C VAL A 14 28.66 14.55 16.79
N GLY A 15 27.56 15.19 16.38
CA GLY A 15 26.25 14.56 16.40
C GLY A 15 26.29 13.37 15.44
N ASN A 16 26.46 12.17 16.00
CA ASN A 16 26.35 10.93 15.27
C ASN A 16 24.86 10.64 15.01
N SER A 17 24.30 11.29 13.98
CA SER A 17 22.95 11.04 13.45
C SER A 17 23.14 10.46 12.05
N GLY A 18 23.17 9.14 11.88
CA GLY A 18 23.47 8.59 10.54
C GLY A 18 23.26 7.10 10.27
N PRO A 19 23.44 6.15 11.20
CA PRO A 19 23.23 4.72 10.87
C PRO A 19 21.98 4.06 11.47
N VAL A 20 21.51 4.52 12.64
CA VAL A 20 20.55 3.74 13.46
C VAL A 20 19.09 3.98 13.06
N GLU A 21 18.74 5.17 12.57
CA GLU A 21 17.37 5.52 12.18
C GLU A 21 17.01 4.95 10.80
N PHE A 22 17.87 5.17 9.81
CA PHE A 22 17.71 4.60 8.46
C PHE A 22 17.64 3.06 8.44
N ASP A 23 18.42 2.36 9.27
CA ASP A 23 18.41 0.89 9.35
C ASP A 23 17.09 0.37 9.95
N ARG A 24 16.56 1.07 10.97
CA ARG A 24 15.25 0.76 11.56
C ARG A 24 14.11 1.00 10.59
N ASP A 25 14.14 2.07 9.81
CA ASP A 25 13.11 2.36 8.82
C ASP A 25 13.08 1.31 7.70
N LEU A 26 14.26 0.85 7.26
CA LEU A 26 14.38 -0.22 6.27
C LEU A 26 13.89 -1.57 6.81
N ASP A 27 14.24 -1.90 8.05
CA ASP A 27 13.78 -3.13 8.69
C ASP A 27 12.27 -3.11 8.96
N HIS A 28 11.74 -1.96 9.36
CA HIS A 28 10.32 -1.74 9.50
C HIS A 28 9.60 -1.93 8.16
N HIS A 29 10.09 -1.30 7.09
CA HIS A 29 9.52 -1.45 5.76
C HIS A 29 9.57 -2.90 5.24
N ARG A 30 10.71 -3.60 5.44
CA ARG A 30 10.84 -5.02 5.08
C ARG A 30 9.86 -5.90 5.83
N ARG A 31 9.60 -5.60 7.12
CA ARG A 31 8.63 -6.33 7.94
C ARG A 31 7.21 -6.13 7.42
N ILE A 32 6.84 -4.89 7.04
CA ILE A 32 5.54 -4.59 6.42
C ILE A 32 5.37 -5.36 5.11
N LEU A 33 6.35 -5.28 4.20
CA LEU A 33 6.26 -5.97 2.91
C LEU A 33 6.19 -7.49 3.05
N ARG A 34 6.91 -8.06 4.03
CA ARG A 34 6.84 -9.48 4.34
C ARG A 34 5.43 -9.88 4.80
N MET A 35 4.88 -9.17 5.78
CA MET A 35 3.52 -9.39 6.25
C MET A 35 2.50 -9.27 5.12
N ALA A 36 2.65 -8.27 4.24
CA ALA A 36 1.78 -8.11 3.08
C ALA A 36 1.85 -9.32 2.14
N GLY A 37 3.07 -9.76 1.78
CA GLY A 37 3.27 -10.94 0.94
C GLY A 37 2.69 -12.22 1.55
N ASP A 38 2.97 -12.47 2.83
CA ASP A 38 2.47 -13.65 3.54
C ASP A 38 0.93 -13.65 3.60
N ALA A 39 0.33 -12.48 3.89
CA ALA A 39 -1.12 -12.29 3.87
C ALA A 39 -1.74 -12.60 2.50
N LEU A 40 -1.11 -12.17 1.40
CA LEU A 40 -1.58 -12.48 0.05
C LEU A 40 -1.56 -13.99 -0.23
N GLY A 41 -0.49 -14.66 0.16
CA GLY A 41 -0.38 -16.12 0.03
C GLY A 41 -1.44 -16.87 0.86
N MET A 42 -1.73 -16.39 2.07
CA MET A 42 -2.78 -16.97 2.92
C MET A 42 -4.17 -16.76 2.31
N VAL A 43 -4.50 -15.56 1.84
CA VAL A 43 -5.76 -15.30 1.13
C VAL A 43 -5.89 -16.19 -0.10
N ARG A 44 -4.81 -16.36 -0.86
CA ARG A 44 -4.78 -17.20 -2.06
C ARG A 44 -5.07 -18.68 -1.75
N ARG A 45 -4.56 -19.19 -0.63
CA ARG A 45 -4.82 -20.55 -0.12
C ARG A 45 -6.11 -20.68 0.68
N GLN A 46 -6.87 -19.59 0.84
CA GLN A 46 -8.06 -19.52 1.69
C GLN A 46 -7.78 -19.85 3.18
N ASP A 47 -6.56 -19.58 3.63
CA ASP A 47 -6.09 -19.78 5.00
C ASP A 47 -6.44 -18.56 5.87
N HIS A 48 -7.72 -18.46 6.23
CA HIS A 48 -8.24 -17.34 7.01
C HIS A 48 -7.75 -17.37 8.46
N ASP A 49 -7.63 -18.56 9.05
CA ASP A 49 -7.17 -18.74 10.43
C ASP A 49 -5.68 -18.38 10.55
N GLY A 50 -4.86 -18.83 9.60
CA GLY A 50 -3.45 -18.43 9.51
C GLY A 50 -3.29 -16.93 9.34
N LEU A 51 -4.10 -16.29 8.48
CA LEU A 51 -4.05 -14.84 8.27
C LEU A 51 -4.33 -14.07 9.57
N LEU A 52 -5.32 -14.50 10.34
CA LEU A 52 -5.66 -13.85 11.61
C LEU A 52 -4.56 -14.04 12.66
N ALA A 53 -3.97 -15.24 12.73
CA ALA A 53 -2.88 -15.52 13.65
C ALA A 53 -1.63 -14.70 13.32
N GLU A 54 -1.24 -14.65 12.05
CA GLU A 54 -0.07 -13.89 11.59
C GLU A 54 -0.28 -12.38 11.78
N LEU A 55 -1.48 -11.87 11.47
CA LEU A 55 -1.80 -10.46 11.71
C LEU A 55 -1.77 -10.13 13.21
N ALA A 56 -2.27 -11.01 14.08
CA ALA A 56 -2.22 -10.81 15.51
C ALA A 56 -0.78 -10.76 16.02
N ASP A 57 0.07 -11.71 15.61
CA ASP A 57 1.49 -11.75 15.95
C ASP A 57 2.22 -10.49 15.45
N PHE A 58 1.94 -10.08 14.21
CA PHE A 58 2.46 -8.86 13.63
C PHE A 58 2.04 -7.61 14.44
N LEU A 59 0.80 -7.52 14.91
CA LEU A 59 0.38 -6.36 15.69
C LEU A 59 0.91 -6.39 17.13
N GLU A 60 1.07 -7.56 17.74
CA GLU A 60 1.65 -7.72 19.08
C GLU A 60 3.13 -7.33 19.13
N HIS A 61 3.89 -7.61 18.07
CA HIS A 61 5.31 -7.25 17.97
C HIS A 61 5.55 -5.82 17.44
N SER A 62 4.50 -5.03 17.27
CA SER A 62 4.60 -3.64 16.83
C SER A 62 4.72 -2.68 18.02
N SER A 63 5.56 -1.66 17.89
CA SER A 63 5.57 -0.53 18.83
C SER A 63 4.33 0.37 18.69
N ASP A 64 3.69 0.38 17.52
CA ASP A 64 2.43 1.07 17.23
C ASP A 64 1.62 0.26 16.20
N GLY A 65 0.86 -0.73 16.69
CA GLY A 65 0.11 -1.62 15.82
C GLY A 65 -0.91 -0.90 14.93
N GLN A 66 -1.43 0.25 15.36
CA GLN A 66 -2.35 1.02 14.52
C GLN A 66 -1.61 1.73 13.37
N ALA A 67 -0.44 2.31 13.63
CA ALA A 67 0.39 2.89 12.57
C ALA A 67 0.83 1.81 11.58
N ASP A 68 1.31 0.66 12.08
CA ASP A 68 1.74 -0.46 11.25
C ASP A 68 0.60 -1.00 10.38
N LEU A 69 -0.62 -1.12 10.93
CA LEU A 69 -1.79 -1.54 10.17
C LEU A 69 -2.12 -0.54 9.05
N ARG A 70 -2.04 0.78 9.32
CA ARG A 70 -2.25 1.81 8.29
C ARG A 70 -1.20 1.72 7.19
N THR A 71 0.07 1.55 7.55
CA THR A 71 1.16 1.36 6.58
C THR A 71 0.96 0.10 5.74
N LEU A 72 0.56 -1.01 6.37
CA LEU A 72 0.25 -2.26 5.69
C LEU A 72 -0.90 -2.11 4.68
N ILE A 73 -1.99 -1.44 5.07
CA ILE A 73 -3.09 -1.11 4.17
C ILE A 73 -2.58 -0.23 3.03
N GLY A 74 -1.78 0.79 3.35
CA GLY A 74 -1.23 1.72 2.36
C GLY A 74 -0.46 1.00 1.25
N VAL A 75 0.44 0.09 1.62
CA VAL A 75 1.20 -0.74 0.68
C VAL A 75 0.27 -1.55 -0.25
N LEU A 76 -0.75 -2.21 0.29
CA LEU A 76 -1.68 -3.02 -0.50
C LEU A 76 -2.48 -2.17 -1.50
N VAL A 77 -2.98 -1.02 -1.04
CA VAL A 77 -3.80 -0.13 -1.85
C VAL A 77 -2.97 0.56 -2.93
N GLN A 78 -1.75 1.00 -2.61
CA GLN A 78 -0.81 1.58 -3.57
C GLN A 78 -0.45 0.56 -4.66
N GLU A 79 -0.23 -0.70 -4.29
CA GLU A 79 0.05 -1.75 -5.28
C GLU A 79 -1.15 -2.05 -6.18
N CYS A 80 -2.37 -2.05 -5.63
CA CYS A 80 -3.59 -2.13 -6.44
C CYS A 80 -3.66 -1.00 -7.47
N ALA A 81 -3.43 0.24 -7.03
CA ALA A 81 -3.40 1.41 -7.88
C ALA A 81 -2.33 1.31 -8.98
N ALA A 82 -1.12 0.88 -8.63
CA ALA A 82 -0.02 0.68 -9.58
C ALA A 82 -0.37 -0.36 -10.65
N MET A 83 -0.86 -1.53 -10.24
CA MET A 83 -1.29 -2.59 -11.17
C MET A 83 -2.40 -2.11 -12.10
N VAL A 84 -3.43 -1.40 -11.59
CA VAL A 84 -4.49 -0.83 -12.42
C VAL A 84 -3.93 0.18 -13.43
N GLY A 85 -2.97 1.01 -13.02
CA GLY A 85 -2.26 1.93 -13.90
C GLY A 85 -1.62 1.23 -15.10
N THR A 86 -1.08 0.01 -14.91
CA THR A 86 -0.46 -0.76 -16.01
C THR A 86 -1.44 -1.18 -17.11
N PHE A 87 -2.74 -1.28 -16.82
CA PHE A 87 -3.75 -1.65 -17.81
C PHE A 87 -4.00 -0.58 -18.87
N THR A 88 -3.53 0.64 -18.64
CA THR A 88 -3.74 1.80 -19.54
C THR A 88 -2.75 1.86 -20.71
N GLY A 89 -1.81 0.90 -20.78
CA GLY A 89 -0.79 0.82 -21.84
C GLY A 89 0.37 1.80 -21.65
N PRO A 90 1.48 1.65 -22.40
CA PRO A 90 2.64 2.52 -22.26
C PRO A 90 2.28 3.95 -22.68
N SER A 91 2.55 4.91 -21.79
CA SER A 91 2.58 6.33 -22.12
C SER A 91 3.59 6.55 -23.26
N GLY A 92 3.10 6.81 -24.47
CA GLY A 92 3.95 7.03 -25.64
C GLY A 92 3.35 6.67 -27.00
N VAL A 93 2.24 5.93 -27.04
CA VAL A 93 1.49 5.73 -28.28
C VAL A 93 0.28 6.66 -28.28
N PRO A 94 0.10 7.53 -29.30
CA PRO A 94 -1.04 8.44 -29.39
C PRO A 94 -2.28 7.67 -29.84
N ARG A 95 -2.78 6.80 -28.97
CA ARG A 95 -4.17 6.37 -28.96
C ARG A 95 -4.79 7.09 -27.75
N PRO A 96 -6.00 7.66 -27.85
CA PRO A 96 -6.64 8.19 -26.65
C PRO A 96 -6.63 7.07 -25.61
N ALA A 97 -5.92 7.28 -24.49
CA ALA A 97 -5.86 6.33 -23.39
C ALA A 97 -7.30 5.93 -23.11
N GLU A 98 -7.67 4.68 -23.41
CA GLU A 98 -9.06 4.28 -23.30
C GLU A 98 -9.35 4.27 -21.80
N PRO A 99 -10.26 5.13 -21.30
CA PRO A 99 -10.42 5.32 -19.88
C PRO A 99 -10.78 3.99 -19.23
N VAL A 100 -10.09 3.66 -18.13
CA VAL A 100 -10.40 2.44 -17.35
C VAL A 100 -11.84 2.55 -16.87
N ARG A 101 -12.72 1.73 -17.45
CA ARG A 101 -14.10 1.61 -16.96
C ARG A 101 -14.09 0.62 -15.81
N VAL A 102 -14.18 1.15 -14.59
CA VAL A 102 -14.48 0.36 -13.41
C VAL A 102 -16.00 0.34 -13.25
N GLU A 103 -16.60 -0.82 -13.43
CA GLU A 103 -18.02 -1.04 -13.19
C GLU A 103 -18.19 -1.96 -11.98
N VAL A 104 -18.97 -1.51 -10.99
CA VAL A 104 -19.30 -2.30 -9.81
C VAL A 104 -20.63 -2.98 -10.06
N LEU A 105 -20.63 -4.31 -9.98
CA LEU A 105 -21.81 -5.12 -10.21
C LEU A 105 -22.32 -5.73 -8.90
N ASP A 106 -23.66 -5.83 -8.76
CA ASP A 106 -24.27 -6.60 -7.69
C ASP A 106 -24.23 -8.12 -7.98
N ARG A 107 -24.80 -8.93 -7.07
CA ARG A 107 -24.86 -10.40 -7.23
C ARG A 107 -25.69 -10.86 -8.42
N GLN A 108 -26.47 -9.96 -9.03
CA GLN A 108 -27.30 -10.18 -10.21
C GLN A 108 -26.67 -9.56 -11.46
N SER A 109 -25.38 -9.20 -11.40
CA SER A 109 -24.64 -8.56 -12.50
C SER A 109 -25.22 -7.22 -12.96
N ARG A 110 -25.86 -6.48 -12.04
CA ARG A 110 -26.40 -5.15 -12.35
C ARG A 110 -25.47 -4.04 -11.86
N PRO A 111 -25.31 -2.94 -12.62
CA PRO A 111 -24.48 -1.82 -12.21
C PRO A 111 -24.98 -1.17 -10.92
N VAL A 112 -24.08 -0.93 -9.97
CA VAL A 112 -24.34 -0.26 -8.70
C VAL A 112 -23.65 1.11 -8.70
N PRO A 113 -24.35 2.21 -8.42
CA PRO A 113 -23.73 3.53 -8.31
C PRO A 113 -22.69 3.56 -7.18
N ILE A 114 -21.49 4.06 -7.47
CA ILE A 114 -20.38 4.12 -6.51
C ILE A 114 -20.78 4.83 -5.20
N ASP A 115 -21.57 5.90 -5.29
CA ASP A 115 -21.98 6.67 -4.11
C ASP A 115 -22.93 5.93 -3.15
N THR A 116 -23.52 4.82 -3.60
CA THR A 116 -24.36 3.95 -2.78
C THR A 116 -23.57 2.84 -2.08
N LEU A 117 -22.28 2.69 -2.41
CA LEU A 117 -21.42 1.69 -1.80
C LEU A 117 -21.03 2.06 -0.38
N GLU A 118 -20.76 1.03 0.41
CA GLU A 118 -20.19 1.18 1.76
C GLU A 118 -18.93 2.07 1.72
N PRO A 119 -18.70 2.92 2.74
CA PRO A 119 -17.62 3.91 2.69
C PRO A 119 -16.24 3.33 2.34
N PRO A 120 -15.78 2.20 2.94
CA PRO A 120 -14.48 1.62 2.59
C PRO A 120 -14.37 1.16 1.13
N VAL A 121 -15.44 0.58 0.58
CA VAL A 121 -15.49 0.12 -0.81
C VAL A 121 -15.44 1.31 -1.76
N ARG A 122 -16.23 2.35 -1.46
CA ARG A 122 -16.26 3.59 -2.24
C ARG A 122 -14.90 4.28 -2.28
N THR A 123 -14.23 4.38 -1.14
CA THR A 123 -12.87 4.91 -1.01
C THR A 123 -11.91 4.13 -1.89
N MET A 124 -11.88 2.80 -1.77
CA MET A 124 -10.99 1.96 -2.56
C MET A 124 -11.20 2.14 -4.07
N ILE A 125 -12.46 2.23 -4.52
CA ILE A 125 -12.78 2.46 -5.94
C ILE A 125 -12.27 3.82 -6.42
N ARG A 126 -12.48 4.88 -5.63
CA ARG A 126 -12.05 6.23 -6.03
C ARG A 126 -10.52 6.33 -6.13
N ILE A 127 -9.79 5.67 -5.22
CA ILE A 127 -8.32 5.55 -5.29
C ILE A 127 -7.89 4.85 -6.58
N MET A 128 -8.50 3.70 -6.90
CA MET A 128 -8.17 2.98 -8.14
C MET A 128 -8.55 3.74 -9.41
N LEU A 129 -9.68 4.48 -9.39
CA LEU A 129 -10.08 5.32 -10.52
C LEU A 129 -9.06 6.43 -10.74
N ALA A 130 -8.66 7.15 -9.68
CA ALA A 130 -7.63 8.18 -9.77
C ALA A 130 -6.34 7.62 -10.40
N ALA A 131 -5.85 6.48 -9.90
CA ALA A 131 -4.69 5.80 -10.45
C ALA A 131 -4.88 5.36 -11.93
N GLY A 132 -6.03 4.77 -12.25
CA GLY A 132 -6.38 4.34 -13.61
C GLY A 132 -6.58 5.50 -14.60
N TYR A 133 -6.84 6.71 -14.12
CA TYR A 133 -6.87 7.94 -14.93
C TYR A 133 -5.51 8.65 -15.03
N GLY A 134 -4.45 8.08 -14.43
CA GLY A 134 -3.11 8.67 -14.45
C GLY A 134 -2.93 9.80 -13.43
N ASP A 135 -3.73 9.83 -12.37
CA ASP A 135 -3.60 10.76 -11.24
C ASP A 135 -3.21 10.02 -9.94
N PRO A 136 -1.95 9.57 -9.83
CA PRO A 136 -1.47 8.86 -8.65
C PRO A 136 -1.40 9.75 -7.41
N MET A 137 -1.25 11.07 -7.58
CA MET A 137 -1.25 12.03 -6.46
C MET A 137 -2.63 12.10 -5.81
N ALA A 138 -3.70 12.21 -6.60
CA ALA A 138 -5.06 12.18 -6.06
C ALA A 138 -5.39 10.83 -5.42
N ALA A 139 -4.85 9.72 -5.95
CA ALA A 139 -4.99 8.39 -5.35
C ALA A 139 -4.33 8.33 -3.95
N GLU A 140 -3.12 8.88 -3.82
CA GLU A 140 -2.38 8.97 -2.55
C GLU A 140 -3.09 9.87 -1.54
N GLU A 141 -3.55 11.06 -1.95
CA GLU A 141 -4.29 11.98 -1.08
C GLU A 141 -5.57 11.36 -0.50
N GLN A 142 -6.30 10.60 -1.32
CA GLN A 142 -7.51 9.91 -0.85
C GLN A 142 -7.23 8.77 0.11
N LEU A 143 -6.15 8.01 -0.13
CA LEU A 143 -5.71 6.97 0.78
C LEU A 143 -5.30 7.56 2.13
N ASP A 144 -4.51 8.63 2.12
CA ASP A 144 -4.07 9.35 3.31
C ASP A 144 -5.24 9.85 4.15
N LEU A 145 -6.22 10.47 3.50
CA LEU A 145 -7.43 10.95 4.18
C LEU A 145 -8.20 9.77 4.80
N ALA A 146 -8.41 8.70 4.05
CA ALA A 146 -9.14 7.54 4.51
C ALA A 146 -8.48 6.87 5.72
N LEU A 147 -7.15 6.71 5.70
CA LEU A 147 -6.42 6.10 6.81
C LEU A 147 -6.42 6.98 8.07
N ARG A 148 -6.42 8.31 7.92
CA ARG A 148 -6.48 9.25 9.05
C ARG A 148 -7.86 9.25 9.73
N GLU A 149 -8.93 9.14 8.95
CA GLU A 149 -10.31 9.21 9.48
C GLU A 149 -10.87 7.85 9.90
N ALA A 150 -10.32 6.74 9.37
CA ALA A 150 -10.87 5.41 9.57
C ALA A 150 -10.82 4.93 11.04
N GLY A 151 -11.96 4.43 11.51
CA GLY A 151 -12.03 3.64 12.74
C GLY A 151 -11.50 2.21 12.53
N ALA A 152 -11.30 1.47 13.63
CA ALA A 152 -10.74 0.11 13.58
C ALA A 152 -11.50 -0.85 12.63
N ARG A 153 -12.84 -0.79 12.63
CA ARG A 153 -13.67 -1.62 11.73
C ARG A 153 -13.44 -1.28 10.25
N GLU A 154 -13.25 0.00 9.95
CA GLU A 154 -13.02 0.47 8.57
C GLU A 154 -11.62 0.08 8.10
N LEU A 155 -10.61 0.19 8.97
CA LEU A 155 -9.25 -0.28 8.69
C LEU A 155 -9.23 -1.78 8.37
N ILE A 156 -9.91 -2.62 9.15
CA ILE A 156 -10.03 -4.06 8.88
C ILE A 156 -10.73 -4.33 7.53
N HIS A 157 -11.74 -3.53 7.19
CA HIS A 157 -12.44 -3.66 5.91
C HIS A 157 -11.53 -3.25 4.74
N LEU A 158 -10.81 -2.13 4.85
CA LEU A 158 -9.84 -1.69 3.86
C LEU A 158 -8.71 -2.69 3.68
N PHE A 159 -8.21 -3.28 4.77
CA PHE A 159 -7.20 -4.35 4.72
C PHE A 159 -7.70 -5.56 3.95
N SER A 160 -8.91 -6.04 4.28
CA SER A 160 -9.55 -7.17 3.58
C SER A 160 -9.77 -6.90 2.09
N LEU A 161 -10.22 -5.69 1.75
CA LEU A 161 -10.40 -5.26 0.36
C LEU A 161 -9.06 -5.19 -0.38
N GLY A 162 -8.06 -4.58 0.23
CA GLY A 162 -6.69 -4.49 -0.29
C GLY A 162 -6.15 -5.86 -0.65
N LEU A 163 -6.14 -6.81 0.30
CA LEU A 163 -5.67 -8.17 0.05
C LEU A 163 -6.42 -8.85 -1.10
N THR A 164 -7.75 -8.83 -1.05
CA THR A 164 -8.59 -9.51 -2.05
C THR A 164 -8.31 -8.97 -3.46
N TRP A 165 -8.21 -7.65 -3.59
CA TRP A 165 -8.00 -7.00 -4.88
C TRP A 165 -6.57 -7.14 -5.37
N THR A 166 -5.57 -7.05 -4.49
CA THR A 166 -4.18 -7.32 -4.86
C THR A 166 -4.05 -8.74 -5.43
N VAL A 167 -4.70 -9.75 -4.83
CA VAL A 167 -4.70 -11.12 -5.37
C VAL A 167 -5.31 -11.18 -6.77
N HIS A 168 -6.50 -10.61 -6.96
CA HIS A 168 -7.16 -10.64 -8.27
C HIS A 168 -6.41 -9.86 -9.35
N LEU A 169 -5.85 -8.70 -9.00
CA LEU A 169 -5.09 -7.86 -9.91
C LEU A 169 -3.75 -8.50 -10.27
N ALA A 170 -3.04 -9.08 -9.30
CA ALA A 170 -1.79 -9.80 -9.57
C ALA A 170 -2.01 -10.96 -10.55
N GLN A 171 -3.10 -11.73 -10.35
CA GLN A 171 -3.49 -12.80 -11.28
C GLN A 171 -3.80 -12.27 -12.68
N GLU A 172 -4.47 -11.12 -12.78
CA GLU A 172 -4.75 -10.50 -14.08
C GLU A 172 -3.50 -9.98 -14.76
N CYS A 173 -2.59 -9.34 -14.01
CA CYS A 173 -1.28 -8.93 -14.51
C CYS A 173 -0.51 -10.14 -15.05
N ALA A 174 -0.45 -11.25 -14.30
CA ALA A 174 0.19 -12.48 -14.74
C ALA A 174 -0.46 -13.05 -16.01
N ARG A 175 -1.79 -13.08 -16.10
CA ARG A 175 -2.52 -13.52 -17.32
C ARG A 175 -2.18 -12.68 -18.55
N ARG A 176 -1.90 -11.39 -18.36
CA ARG A 176 -1.54 -10.43 -19.43
C ARG A 176 -0.03 -10.35 -19.70
N GLY A 177 0.80 -11.09 -18.97
CA GLY A 177 2.26 -11.01 -19.07
C GLY A 177 2.86 -9.70 -18.52
N LEU A 178 2.14 -9.02 -17.63
CA LEU A 178 2.60 -7.83 -16.93
C LEU A 178 3.36 -8.23 -15.66
N ALA A 179 4.36 -7.44 -15.29
CA ALA A 179 5.17 -7.70 -14.10
C ALA A 179 4.35 -7.50 -12.82
N VAL A 180 4.57 -8.38 -11.84
CA VAL A 180 4.07 -8.25 -10.46
C VAL A 180 5.30 -8.07 -9.57
N VAL A 181 5.23 -7.11 -8.64
CA VAL A 181 6.33 -6.84 -7.71
C VAL A 181 6.66 -8.06 -6.85
N GLU A 182 7.94 -8.24 -6.51
CA GLU A 182 8.43 -9.47 -5.88
C GLU A 182 7.70 -9.81 -4.57
N TRP A 183 7.44 -8.82 -3.70
CA TRP A 183 6.75 -9.07 -2.42
C TRP A 183 5.30 -9.52 -2.61
N ALA A 184 4.66 -9.18 -3.74
CA ALA A 184 3.27 -9.54 -4.03
C ALA A 184 3.14 -10.89 -4.77
N ARG A 185 4.26 -11.52 -5.14
CA ARG A 185 4.25 -12.82 -5.84
C ARG A 185 3.53 -13.96 -5.13
N PRO A 186 3.52 -14.06 -3.79
CA PRO A 186 2.71 -15.08 -3.11
C PRO A 186 1.21 -15.04 -3.47
N ALA A 187 0.70 -13.95 -4.05
CA ALA A 187 -0.65 -13.90 -4.61
C ALA A 187 -0.88 -14.85 -5.82
N LEU A 188 0.20 -15.30 -6.46
CA LEU A 188 0.18 -16.12 -7.67
C LEU A 188 0.35 -17.61 -7.38
N ASP A 189 0.92 -17.97 -6.22
CA ASP A 189 1.25 -19.33 -5.80
C ASP A 189 0.01 -20.10 -5.28
#